data_AF-A0AAU9WMM4-F1
#
_entry.id   AF-A0AAU9WMM4-F1
#
_cell.length_a   1.000
_cell.length_b   1.000
_cell.length_c   1.000
_cell.angle_alpha   90.00
_cell.angle_beta   90.00
_cell.angle_gamma   90.00
#
_symmetry.space_group_name_H-M   'P 1'
#
loop_
_entity.id
_entity.type
_entity.pdbx_description
1 polymer ?
#
loop_
_entity_poly.entity_id
_entity_poly.type
_entity_poly.pdbx_seq_one_letter_code
_entity_poly.pdbx_strand_id
1 'polypeptide(L)'
;MLHEEAGDVELHMASYRFCHRLCFLGLITFSLCSVVFIMSRGYLSFFVSRGFEIVEEESNSIERKRELPIITSHTGNFSKRTCKEGDFEGILLVIVFVEIFYDSIPLLERLYRHRFPHIVYCGPTKPPGDQEYKMIVVSMLHGVTAYECLSTAIRTQPQFTGYLFIRSDLFLNFWSISNLNRSRIWESSEQLGYQVMFEQPRDSWIWWYTPWGLKACEEAYKDLIFLNDAQKRAIIDSKGQEESSWDVENALNALLWNGRGLNMCYRGFSNLFYIPSEQATAFEKLSTVFQKHQVYMEIAVPTMIKMLDLSEKSEKISGIDIGFIYGEERAQNDGSLFLRYISRNISYIRPVVLMRKYFAEKNSVGIVEVLLNRFNHTNCSNS
;
A
#
# COMPACT_ATOMS: atom_id res chain seq x y z
N MET A 1 -42.46 -65.21 -0.11
CA MET A 1 -41.37 -64.46 0.54
C MET A 1 -40.73 -63.57 -0.51
N LEU A 2 -41.29 -62.40 -0.80
CA LEU A 2 -40.71 -61.39 -1.71
C LEU A 2 -41.41 -60.04 -1.49
N HIS A 3 -41.58 -59.62 -0.23
CA HIS A 3 -42.23 -58.33 0.05
C HIS A 3 -41.69 -57.54 1.26
N GLU A 4 -40.64 -58.00 1.95
CA GLU A 4 -40.11 -57.30 3.14
C GLU A 4 -38.81 -56.50 2.92
N GLU A 5 -38.10 -56.68 1.80
CA GLU A 5 -36.78 -56.02 1.62
C GLU A 5 -36.83 -54.65 0.90
N ALA A 6 -37.99 -54.22 0.40
CA ALA A 6 -38.10 -52.95 -0.32
C ALA A 6 -38.32 -51.73 0.60
N GLY A 7 -38.76 -51.93 1.85
CA GLY A 7 -39.07 -50.84 2.80
C GLY A 7 -37.83 -50.21 3.45
N ASP A 8 -36.76 -50.98 3.66
CA ASP A 8 -35.56 -50.51 4.37
C ASP A 8 -34.64 -49.64 3.49
N VAL A 9 -34.71 -49.78 2.17
CA VAL A 9 -33.87 -49.01 1.24
C VAL A 9 -34.38 -47.57 1.08
N GLU A 10 -35.70 -47.36 1.11
CA GLU A 10 -36.29 -46.01 1.01
C GLU A 10 -36.06 -45.18 2.28
N LEU A 11 -36.10 -45.80 3.47
CA LEU A 11 -35.82 -45.12 4.73
C LEU A 11 -34.35 -44.67 4.82
N HIS A 12 -33.42 -45.51 4.34
CA HIS A 12 -31.99 -45.17 4.31
C HIS A 12 -31.67 -44.06 3.29
N MET A 13 -32.33 -44.01 2.13
CA MET A 13 -32.12 -42.94 1.15
C MET A 13 -32.73 -41.60 1.57
N ALA A 14 -33.86 -41.59 2.29
CA ALA A 14 -34.46 -40.38 2.84
C ALA A 14 -33.58 -39.76 3.94
N SER A 15 -33.00 -40.59 4.81
CA SER A 15 -32.05 -40.17 5.85
C SER A 15 -30.78 -39.56 5.26
N TYR A 16 -30.24 -40.15 4.19
CA TYR A 16 -29.04 -39.62 3.52
C TYR A 16 -29.30 -38.26 2.85
N ARG A 17 -30.44 -38.07 2.18
CA ARG A 17 -30.82 -36.78 1.57
C ARG A 17 -31.10 -35.69 2.61
N PHE A 18 -31.67 -36.06 3.76
CA PHE A 18 -31.90 -35.12 4.87
C PHE A 18 -30.57 -34.69 5.51
N CYS A 19 -29.65 -35.63 5.72
CA CYS A 19 -28.31 -35.35 6.24
C CYS A 19 -27.51 -34.46 5.28
N HIS A 20 -27.59 -34.70 3.96
CA HIS A 20 -26.91 -33.86 2.96
C HIS A 20 -27.46 -32.43 2.91
N ARG A 21 -28.77 -32.25 3.10
CA ARG A 21 -29.40 -30.92 3.17
C ARG A 21 -29.04 -30.17 4.45
N LEU A 22 -28.93 -30.88 5.58
CA LEU A 22 -28.47 -30.31 6.85
C LEU A 22 -26.99 -29.93 6.81
N CYS A 23 -26.13 -30.74 6.20
CA CYS A 23 -24.73 -30.39 5.98
C CYS A 23 -24.58 -29.17 5.06
N PHE A 24 -25.40 -29.05 4.02
CA PHE A 24 -25.37 -27.91 3.11
C PHE A 24 -25.89 -26.62 3.79
N LEU A 25 -26.95 -26.71 4.59
CA LEU A 25 -27.42 -25.59 5.42
C LEU A 25 -26.36 -25.21 6.48
N GLY A 26 -25.71 -26.20 7.09
CA GLY A 26 -24.60 -26.02 8.02
C GLY A 26 -23.44 -25.27 7.39
N LEU A 27 -23.02 -25.66 6.19
CA LEU A 27 -21.95 -24.98 5.45
C LEU A 27 -22.33 -23.54 5.04
N ILE A 28 -23.57 -23.31 4.60
CA ILE A 28 -24.06 -21.98 4.24
C ILE A 28 -24.13 -21.07 5.47
N THR A 29 -24.65 -21.58 6.58
CA THR A 29 -24.71 -20.81 7.85
C THR A 29 -23.32 -20.56 8.42
N PHE A 30 -22.39 -21.51 8.35
CA PHE A 30 -21.00 -21.29 8.75
C PHE A 30 -20.30 -20.26 7.87
N SER A 31 -20.55 -20.28 6.56
CA SER A 31 -20.03 -19.30 5.59
C SER A 31 -20.62 -17.91 5.80
N LEU A 32 -21.93 -17.80 6.03
CA LEU A 32 -22.58 -16.52 6.35
C LEU A 32 -22.11 -15.99 7.71
N CYS A 33 -21.94 -16.85 8.72
CA CYS A 33 -21.41 -16.45 10.02
C CYS A 33 -19.95 -16.04 9.94
N SER A 34 -19.11 -16.67 9.12
CA SER A 34 -17.71 -16.24 8.94
C SER A 34 -17.61 -14.93 8.16
N VAL A 35 -18.45 -14.70 7.16
CA VAL A 35 -18.56 -13.39 6.48
C VAL A 35 -19.05 -12.32 7.45
N VAL A 36 -20.09 -12.59 8.25
CA VAL A 36 -20.57 -11.66 9.29
C VAL A 36 -19.52 -11.44 10.38
N PHE A 37 -18.74 -12.45 10.76
CA PHE A 37 -17.66 -12.33 11.74
C PHE A 37 -16.49 -11.49 11.20
N ILE A 38 -16.10 -11.68 9.94
CA ILE A 38 -15.13 -10.83 9.22
C ILE A 38 -15.66 -9.39 9.08
N MET A 39 -16.96 -9.22 8.85
CA MET A 39 -17.61 -7.90 8.72
C MET A 39 -17.83 -7.17 10.06
N SER A 40 -17.93 -7.90 11.18
CA SER A 40 -18.33 -7.31 12.48
C SER A 40 -17.22 -7.26 13.52
N ARG A 41 -16.08 -7.95 13.31
CA ARG A 41 -14.89 -7.84 14.16
C ARG A 41 -13.62 -7.89 13.33
N GLY A 42 -12.94 -6.75 13.22
CA GLY A 42 -11.53 -6.69 12.85
C GLY A 42 -10.71 -7.57 13.81
N TYR A 43 -9.71 -8.25 13.25
CA TYR A 43 -8.60 -8.94 13.91
C TYR A 43 -8.71 -9.08 15.45
N LEU A 44 -9.21 -10.24 15.91
CA LEU A 44 -8.93 -10.69 17.27
C LEU A 44 -7.45 -11.13 17.33
N SER A 45 -6.61 -10.36 18.00
CA SER A 45 -5.32 -10.87 18.49
C SER A 45 -5.59 -11.88 19.59
N PHE A 46 -5.45 -13.18 19.30
CA PHE A 46 -5.44 -14.20 20.34
C PHE A 46 -4.07 -14.17 21.03
N PHE A 47 -4.01 -13.62 22.24
CA PHE A 47 -2.95 -13.95 23.19
C PHE A 47 -3.21 -15.37 23.69
N VAL A 48 -2.51 -16.35 23.12
CA VAL A 48 -2.37 -17.66 23.76
C VAL A 48 -1.22 -17.56 24.75
N SER A 49 -1.53 -17.40 26.03
CA SER A 49 -0.58 -17.73 27.10
C SER A 49 -0.36 -19.25 27.08
N ARG A 50 0.67 -19.70 26.38
CA ARG A 50 1.24 -21.03 26.62
C ARG A 50 2.35 -20.87 27.65
N GLY A 51 2.05 -21.28 28.88
CA GLY A 51 3.09 -21.68 29.83
C GLY A 51 3.84 -22.85 29.20
N PHE A 52 5.14 -22.67 28.98
CA PHE A 52 6.04 -23.74 28.61
C PHE A 52 6.90 -24.06 29.82
N GLU A 53 6.69 -25.26 30.36
CA GLU A 53 7.65 -25.96 31.19
C GLU A 53 8.95 -26.13 30.40
N ILE A 54 10.05 -25.82 31.07
CA ILE A 54 11.42 -26.01 30.59
C ILE A 54 11.70 -27.51 30.64
N VAL A 55 11.95 -28.11 29.48
CA VAL A 55 12.69 -29.37 29.37
C VAL A 55 13.98 -29.03 28.65
N GLU A 56 15.08 -29.10 29.39
CA GLU A 56 16.44 -29.04 28.87
C GLU A 56 16.69 -30.25 27.97
N GLU A 57 17.12 -30.01 26.73
CA GLU A 57 17.78 -31.05 25.95
C GLU A 57 19.02 -30.44 25.28
N GLU A 58 20.19 -30.85 25.79
CA GLU A 58 21.50 -30.52 25.26
C GLU A 58 21.66 -31.06 23.84
N SER A 59 22.08 -30.21 22.91
CA SER A 59 22.75 -30.69 21.70
C SER A 59 23.92 -29.78 21.31
N ASN A 60 25.11 -30.30 21.61
CA ASN A 60 26.39 -29.83 21.13
C ASN A 60 26.48 -29.98 19.60
N SER A 61 26.82 -28.92 18.86
CA SER A 61 27.94 -28.99 17.89
C SER A 61 28.23 -27.66 17.16
N ILE A 62 29.46 -27.19 17.40
CA ILE A 62 30.40 -26.57 16.46
C ILE A 62 30.09 -25.13 16.00
N GLU A 63 30.48 -24.20 16.88
CA GLU A 63 30.83 -22.81 16.56
C GLU A 63 31.92 -22.72 15.50
N ARG A 64 31.66 -22.01 14.39
CA ARG A 64 32.71 -21.42 13.56
C ARG A 64 32.67 -19.91 13.76
N LYS A 65 33.37 -19.43 14.80
CA LYS A 65 33.63 -18.01 15.07
C LYS A 65 34.24 -17.35 13.83
N ARG A 66 33.49 -16.48 13.16
CA ARG A 66 34.07 -15.37 12.39
C ARG A 66 33.96 -14.14 13.28
N GLU A 67 35.08 -13.78 13.89
CA GLU A 67 35.24 -12.54 14.65
C GLU A 67 34.97 -11.35 13.72
N LEU A 68 34.00 -10.51 14.08
CA LEU A 68 33.85 -9.18 13.51
C LEU A 68 35.01 -8.30 14.02
N PRO A 69 35.68 -7.51 13.17
CA PRO A 69 36.73 -6.64 13.64
C PRO A 69 36.13 -5.50 14.48
N ILE A 70 36.62 -5.36 15.70
CA ILE A 70 36.44 -4.19 16.55
C ILE A 70 37.18 -3.03 15.89
N ILE A 71 36.44 -2.08 15.30
CA ILE A 71 37.03 -0.83 14.80
C ILE A 71 36.97 0.19 15.94
N THR A 72 38.15 0.52 16.45
CA THR A 72 38.41 1.55 17.45
C THR A 72 38.02 2.94 16.93
N SER A 73 37.43 3.74 17.82
CA SER A 73 37.01 5.12 17.56
C SER A 73 38.22 6.04 17.37
N HIS A 74 38.53 6.39 16.12
CA HIS A 74 39.36 7.55 15.84
C HIS A 74 38.47 8.78 15.63
N THR A 75 38.49 9.68 16.61
CA THR A 75 38.02 11.06 16.51
C THR A 75 38.91 11.83 15.52
N GLY A 76 38.55 11.79 14.24
CA GLY A 76 39.13 12.62 13.19
C GLY A 76 38.16 13.73 12.80
N ASN A 77 38.67 14.97 12.71
CA ASN A 77 37.95 16.15 12.25
C ASN A 77 37.14 15.87 10.98
N PHE A 78 35.82 15.82 11.10
CA PHE A 78 34.89 15.77 9.97
C PHE A 78 34.89 17.14 9.27
N SER A 79 35.75 17.31 8.26
CA SER A 79 35.51 18.33 7.25
C SER A 79 34.12 18.06 6.65
N LYS A 80 33.22 19.04 6.69
CA LYS A 80 31.91 19.03 6.02
C LYS A 80 32.11 18.62 4.56
N ARG A 81 31.90 17.35 4.24
CA ARG A 81 31.73 16.90 2.86
C ARG A 81 30.29 17.24 2.48
N THR A 82 30.12 18.16 1.53
CA THR A 82 28.83 18.51 0.95
C THR A 82 28.36 17.35 0.07
N CYS A 83 27.56 16.46 0.65
CA CYS A 83 26.71 15.53 -0.10
C CYS A 83 25.83 16.34 -1.07
N LYS A 84 25.50 15.82 -2.25
CA LYS A 84 24.51 16.48 -3.13
C LYS A 84 23.19 16.60 -2.39
N GLU A 85 22.91 17.80 -1.91
CA GLU A 85 21.66 18.20 -1.30
C GLU A 85 20.63 18.41 -2.42
N GLY A 86 19.39 17.99 -2.21
CA GLY A 86 18.27 18.54 -2.98
C GLY A 86 17.75 17.84 -4.24
N ASP A 87 18.17 16.62 -4.66
CA ASP A 87 17.56 16.03 -5.89
C ASP A 87 16.04 15.70 -5.84
N PHE A 88 15.32 16.07 -4.76
CA PHE A 88 13.86 15.98 -4.60
C PHE A 88 13.30 17.26 -3.94
N GLU A 89 14.00 18.39 -4.06
CA GLU A 89 13.57 19.68 -3.50
C GLU A 89 12.18 20.11 -4.00
N GLY A 90 11.83 19.83 -5.26
CA GLY A 90 10.51 20.12 -5.81
C GLY A 90 9.41 19.11 -5.46
N ILE A 91 9.72 18.01 -4.77
CA ILE A 91 8.76 16.92 -4.49
C ILE A 91 8.28 17.00 -3.04
N LEU A 92 6.95 16.97 -2.85
CA LEU A 92 6.36 16.75 -1.52
C LEU A 92 6.29 15.25 -1.23
N LEU A 93 7.00 14.81 -0.20
CA LEU A 93 6.88 13.46 0.33
C LEU A 93 5.69 13.38 1.29
N VAL A 94 4.69 12.57 0.95
CA VAL A 94 3.51 12.29 1.76
C VAL A 94 3.65 10.91 2.39
N ILE A 95 3.91 10.87 3.70
CA ILE A 95 4.07 9.60 4.44
C ILE A 95 2.77 9.28 5.18
N VAL A 96 2.18 8.14 4.85
CA VAL A 96 0.82 7.78 5.28
C VAL A 96 0.81 6.67 6.32
N PHE A 97 0.18 6.97 7.44
CA PHE A 97 -0.09 6.07 8.54
C PHE A 97 -1.54 5.60 8.47
N VAL A 98 -1.74 4.35 8.04
CA VAL A 98 -3.08 3.72 8.01
C VAL A 98 -3.56 3.39 9.42
N GLU A 99 -2.64 2.99 10.29
CA GLU A 99 -2.87 2.73 11.71
C GLU A 99 -2.36 3.90 12.56
N ILE A 100 -2.88 4.03 13.79
CA ILE A 100 -2.58 5.16 14.70
C ILE A 100 -1.26 4.90 15.46
N PHE A 101 -0.16 4.69 14.72
CA PHE A 101 1.17 4.43 15.28
C PHE A 101 2.19 5.46 14.78
N TYR A 102 2.12 6.68 15.30
CA TYR A 102 2.94 7.82 14.86
C TYR A 102 4.36 7.86 15.47
N ASP A 103 4.71 6.92 16.35
CA ASP A 103 5.99 6.91 17.08
C ASP A 103 7.23 6.81 16.18
N SER A 104 7.06 6.37 14.92
CA SER A 104 8.16 6.28 13.96
C SER A 104 8.46 7.60 13.24
N ILE A 105 7.65 8.65 13.41
CA ILE A 105 7.85 9.95 12.73
C ILE A 105 9.28 10.49 12.95
N PRO A 106 9.84 10.57 14.17
CA PRO A 106 11.21 11.08 14.37
C PRO A 106 12.29 10.28 13.63
N LEU A 107 12.08 8.97 13.44
CA LEU A 107 13.01 8.13 12.67
C LEU A 107 12.88 8.39 11.17
N LEU A 108 11.65 8.55 10.67
CA LEU A 108 11.37 8.88 9.28
C LEU A 108 11.93 10.26 8.91
N GLU A 109 11.83 11.23 9.83
CA GLU A 109 12.47 12.55 9.71
C GLU A 109 13.98 12.42 9.50
N ARG A 110 14.66 11.69 10.40
CA ARG A 110 16.11 11.46 10.29
C ARG A 110 16.49 10.77 8.99
N LEU A 111 15.65 9.87 8.48
CA LEU A 111 15.92 9.09 7.28
C LEU A 111 15.71 9.88 5.99
N TYR A 112 14.65 10.68 5.89
CA TYR A 112 14.23 11.28 4.62
C TYR A 112 14.40 12.80 4.55
N ARG A 113 14.38 13.56 5.66
CA ARG A 113 14.31 15.03 5.64
C ARG A 113 15.46 15.70 4.90
N HIS A 114 16.67 15.15 5.00
CA HIS A 114 17.83 15.72 4.32
C HIS A 114 17.71 15.64 2.79
N ARG A 115 16.97 14.66 2.28
CA ARG A 115 16.83 14.40 0.86
C ARG A 115 15.51 14.88 0.28
N PHE A 116 14.45 14.85 1.09
CA PHE A 116 13.13 15.42 0.86
C PHE A 116 12.91 16.55 1.88
N PRO A 117 13.24 17.81 1.54
CA PRO A 117 13.08 18.92 2.48
C PRO A 117 11.60 19.13 2.86
N HIS A 118 10.68 18.75 1.98
CA HIS A 118 9.24 18.86 2.19
C HIS A 118 8.62 17.49 2.44
N ILE A 119 8.25 17.26 3.70
CA ILE A 119 7.55 16.06 4.15
C ILE A 119 6.27 16.51 4.85
N VAL A 120 5.17 15.83 4.54
CA VAL A 120 3.93 15.91 5.28
C VAL A 120 3.51 14.50 5.69
N TYR A 121 3.05 14.38 6.92
CA TYR A 121 2.50 13.14 7.43
C TYR A 121 0.99 13.15 7.26
N CYS A 122 0.39 11.98 7.05
CA CYS A 122 -1.05 11.86 6.96
C CYS A 122 -1.55 10.63 7.72
N GLY A 123 -2.70 10.76 8.38
CA GLY A 123 -3.31 9.65 9.10
C GLY A 123 -4.74 9.95 9.55
N PRO A 124 -5.43 8.98 10.16
CA PRO A 124 -6.83 9.11 10.55
C PRO A 124 -7.09 10.06 11.72
N THR A 125 -6.06 10.35 12.54
CA THR A 125 -6.19 11.21 13.72
C THR A 125 -4.94 12.08 13.87
N LYS A 126 -4.99 13.08 14.77
CA LYS A 126 -3.78 13.81 15.15
C LYS A 126 -3.00 12.99 16.19
N PRO A 127 -1.65 12.95 16.11
CA PRO A 127 -0.86 12.37 17.18
C PRO A 127 -1.13 13.09 18.51
N PRO A 128 -1.04 12.40 19.66
CA PRO A 128 -1.14 13.04 20.96
C PRO A 128 0.06 13.97 21.19
N GLY A 129 -0.22 15.22 21.55
CA GLY A 129 0.77 16.27 21.81
C GLY A 129 0.96 17.26 20.65
N ASP A 130 1.56 18.41 20.96
CA ASP A 130 1.96 19.40 19.95
C ASP A 130 3.25 18.92 19.27
N GLN A 131 3.10 18.05 18.27
CA GLN A 131 4.21 17.74 17.37
C GLN A 131 4.37 18.87 16.34
N GLU A 132 5.60 19.35 16.15
CA GLU A 132 5.95 20.39 15.17
C GLU A 132 5.81 19.91 13.71
N TYR A 133 5.51 18.64 13.48
CA TYR A 133 5.43 18.05 12.15
C TYR A 133 4.13 18.43 11.43
N LYS A 134 4.25 18.74 10.13
CA LYS A 134 3.08 19.01 9.29
C LYS A 134 2.25 17.74 9.13
N MET A 135 0.98 17.80 9.54
CA MET A 135 0.08 16.64 9.57
C MET A 135 -1.24 16.94 8.85
N ILE A 136 -1.68 16.04 7.98
CA ILE A 136 -2.98 16.04 7.31
C ILE A 136 -3.85 14.95 7.95
N VAL A 137 -4.99 15.35 8.54
CA VAL A 137 -5.96 14.40 9.07
C VAL A 137 -6.93 14.02 7.95
N VAL A 138 -7.00 12.74 7.61
CA VAL A 138 -7.97 12.22 6.62
C VAL A 138 -8.68 11.02 7.22
N SER A 139 -10.01 11.05 7.22
CA SER A 139 -10.81 9.86 7.52
C SER A 139 -10.64 8.83 6.40
N MET A 140 -9.68 7.93 6.57
CA MET A 140 -9.44 6.79 5.68
C MET A 140 -10.04 5.54 6.31
N LEU A 141 -11.01 4.91 5.64
CA LEU A 141 -11.74 3.74 6.14
C LEU A 141 -10.78 2.56 6.36
N HIS A 142 -10.12 2.47 7.52
CA HIS A 142 -9.05 1.50 7.82
C HIS A 142 -8.01 1.36 6.69
N GLY A 143 -7.68 2.48 6.03
CA GLY A 143 -6.73 2.53 4.92
C GLY A 143 -7.29 2.19 3.53
N VAL A 144 -8.56 1.80 3.42
CA VAL A 144 -9.22 1.54 2.11
C VAL A 144 -9.07 2.74 1.17
N THR A 145 -9.22 3.94 1.70
CA THR A 145 -9.11 5.20 0.96
C THR A 145 -7.85 5.99 1.30
N ALA A 146 -6.75 5.34 1.69
CA ALA A 146 -5.53 6.03 2.12
C ALA A 146 -4.90 6.95 1.04
N TYR A 147 -5.18 6.73 -0.24
CA TYR A 147 -4.78 7.62 -1.34
C TYR A 147 -5.32 9.05 -1.20
N GLU A 148 -6.38 9.24 -0.41
CA GLU A 148 -6.93 10.56 -0.07
C GLU A 148 -5.94 11.47 0.65
N CYS A 149 -4.93 10.90 1.30
CA CYS A 149 -3.81 11.67 1.84
C CYS A 149 -3.06 12.44 0.76
N LEU A 150 -2.79 11.80 -0.39
CA LEU A 150 -2.13 12.48 -1.50
C LEU A 150 -3.05 13.52 -2.14
N SER A 151 -4.32 13.16 -2.36
CA SER A 151 -5.35 14.07 -2.88
C SER A 151 -5.47 15.34 -2.02
N THR A 152 -5.55 15.17 -0.70
CA THR A 152 -5.63 16.29 0.25
C THR A 152 -4.32 17.10 0.27
N ALA A 153 -3.16 16.46 0.15
CA ALA A 153 -1.88 17.16 0.06
C ALA A 153 -1.80 18.02 -1.20
N ILE A 154 -2.22 17.49 -2.37
CA ILE A 154 -2.29 18.23 -3.63
C ILE A 154 -3.20 19.46 -3.48
N ARG A 155 -4.40 19.28 -2.91
CA ARG A 155 -5.39 20.36 -2.72
C ARG A 155 -4.89 21.46 -1.79
N THR A 156 -4.19 21.10 -0.72
CA THR A 156 -3.76 22.03 0.33
C THR A 156 -2.36 22.61 0.10
N GLN A 157 -1.57 22.01 -0.78
CA GLN A 157 -0.18 22.39 -1.05
C GLN A 157 0.17 22.23 -2.55
N PRO A 158 -0.48 22.99 -3.45
CA PRO A 158 -0.38 22.78 -4.90
C PRO A 158 0.98 23.20 -5.52
N GLN A 159 1.87 23.83 -4.75
CA GLN A 159 3.08 24.49 -5.28
C GLN A 159 4.22 23.53 -5.69
N PHE A 160 4.10 22.24 -5.43
CA PHE A 160 5.18 21.27 -5.66
C PHE A 160 5.18 20.76 -7.11
N THR A 161 6.35 20.45 -7.65
CA THR A 161 6.50 19.92 -9.02
C THR A 161 6.03 18.47 -9.13
N GLY A 162 5.87 17.78 -8.00
CA GLY A 162 5.22 16.49 -7.91
C GLY A 162 5.06 16.01 -6.47
N TYR A 163 4.33 14.91 -6.30
CA TYR A 163 3.87 14.40 -5.01
C TYR A 163 4.18 12.91 -4.92
N LEU A 164 4.98 12.53 -3.92
CA LEU A 164 5.38 11.14 -3.69
C LEU A 164 4.64 10.59 -2.48
N PHE A 165 3.78 9.60 -2.70
CA PHE A 165 3.09 8.87 -1.65
C PHE A 165 3.94 7.67 -1.21
N ILE A 166 4.11 7.48 0.09
CA ILE A 166 4.55 6.20 0.69
C ILE A 166 3.74 5.88 1.94
N ARG A 167 3.52 4.58 2.21
CA ARG A 167 3.06 4.15 3.54
C ARG A 167 4.20 4.16 4.56
N SER A 168 3.86 4.35 5.83
CA SER A 168 4.79 4.37 6.96
C SER A 168 5.50 3.03 7.21
N ASP A 169 4.94 1.94 6.69
CA ASP A 169 5.48 0.57 6.75
C ASP A 169 6.37 0.21 5.54
N LEU A 170 6.66 1.18 4.66
CA LEU A 170 7.50 0.99 3.48
C LEU A 170 8.83 1.73 3.66
N PHE A 171 9.93 0.99 3.47
CA PHE A 171 11.25 1.61 3.32
C PHE A 171 11.47 1.96 1.84
N LEU A 172 11.80 3.23 1.58
CA LEU A 172 12.11 3.75 0.25
C LEU A 172 13.64 3.96 0.12
N ASN A 173 14.25 3.22 -0.79
CA ASN A 173 15.61 3.47 -1.22
C ASN A 173 15.62 4.61 -2.25
N PHE A 174 15.66 5.84 -1.77
CA PHE A 174 15.53 7.02 -2.61
C PHE A 174 16.70 7.22 -3.61
N TRP A 175 17.82 6.49 -3.44
CA TRP A 175 18.95 6.51 -4.36
C TRP A 175 18.65 5.78 -5.67
N SER A 176 17.91 4.68 -5.62
CA SER A 176 17.61 3.91 -6.83
C SER A 176 16.60 4.62 -7.74
N ILE A 177 15.83 5.57 -7.18
CA ILE A 177 14.81 6.33 -7.89
C ILE A 177 15.27 7.74 -8.28
N SER A 178 16.50 8.16 -7.94
CA SER A 178 16.98 9.53 -8.18
C SER A 178 17.04 9.92 -9.65
N ASN A 179 17.16 8.92 -10.53
CA ASN A 179 17.29 9.07 -11.98
C ASN A 179 15.98 8.85 -12.72
N LEU A 180 14.87 8.56 -12.03
CA LEU A 180 13.57 8.42 -12.68
C LEU A 180 13.10 9.77 -13.23
N ASN A 181 12.39 9.72 -14.36
CA ASN A 181 11.85 10.91 -14.99
C ASN A 181 10.72 11.50 -14.14
N ARG A 182 10.96 12.67 -13.53
CA ARG A 182 10.01 13.36 -12.64
C ARG A 182 8.79 13.96 -13.36
N SER A 183 8.80 14.02 -14.69
CA SER A 183 7.64 14.43 -15.49
C SER A 183 6.68 13.27 -15.78
N ARG A 184 6.98 12.06 -15.29
CA ARG A 184 6.18 10.86 -15.48
C ARG A 184 5.66 10.33 -14.15
N ILE A 185 4.52 9.66 -14.19
CA ILE A 185 3.98 8.94 -13.03
C ILE A 185 4.94 7.81 -12.67
N TRP A 186 5.21 7.62 -11.38
CA TRP A 186 5.95 6.45 -10.90
C TRP A 186 5.00 5.51 -10.19
N GLU A 187 5.04 4.24 -10.58
CA GLU A 187 4.23 3.18 -9.97
C GLU A 187 5.09 1.93 -9.75
N SER A 188 4.67 1.05 -8.86
CA SER A 188 5.36 -0.22 -8.69
C SER A 188 5.34 -1.03 -10.00
N SER A 189 6.42 -1.76 -10.26
CA SER A 189 6.46 -2.76 -11.33
C SER A 189 5.53 -3.94 -11.07
N GLU A 190 5.09 -4.13 -9.82
CA GLU A 190 4.18 -5.21 -9.44
C GLU A 190 2.74 -4.92 -9.91
N GLN A 191 2.46 -5.24 -11.17
CA GLN A 191 1.09 -5.30 -11.65
C GLN A 191 0.48 -6.65 -11.27
N LEU A 192 -0.48 -6.62 -10.33
CA LEU A 192 -1.02 -7.83 -9.70
C LEU A 192 -2.22 -8.41 -10.46
N GLY A 193 -2.90 -7.62 -11.29
CA GLY A 193 -3.97 -8.10 -12.16
C GLY A 193 -4.96 -7.02 -12.58
N TYR A 194 -6.08 -7.44 -13.17
CA TYR A 194 -7.18 -6.58 -13.56
C TYR A 194 -8.48 -7.40 -13.65
N GLN A 195 -9.62 -6.72 -13.63
CA GLN A 195 -10.94 -7.28 -13.91
C GLN A 195 -11.66 -6.41 -14.94
N VAL A 196 -12.34 -7.04 -15.88
CA VAL A 196 -13.23 -6.33 -16.81
C VAL A 196 -14.44 -5.87 -16.01
N MET A 197 -14.79 -4.59 -16.15
CA MET A 197 -15.98 -4.03 -15.49
C MET A 197 -17.24 -4.70 -16.00
N PHE A 198 -18.23 -4.86 -15.13
CA PHE A 198 -19.55 -5.45 -15.37
C PHE A 198 -19.52 -6.94 -15.69
N GLU A 199 -18.39 -7.60 -15.42
CA GLU A 199 -18.24 -9.04 -15.48
C GLU A 199 -17.99 -9.63 -14.08
N GLN A 200 -18.17 -10.93 -13.94
CA GLN A 200 -17.77 -11.63 -12.72
C GLN A 200 -16.23 -11.63 -12.61
N PRO A 201 -15.65 -11.36 -11.42
CA PRO A 201 -14.21 -11.44 -11.25
C PRO A 201 -13.69 -12.82 -11.64
N ARG A 202 -12.62 -12.85 -12.44
CA ARG A 202 -12.00 -14.10 -12.92
C ARG A 202 -10.81 -14.54 -12.08
N ASP A 203 -10.32 -13.68 -11.20
CA ASP A 203 -9.23 -14.03 -10.29
C ASP A 203 -9.73 -14.29 -8.86
N SER A 204 -8.92 -15.00 -8.08
CA SER A 204 -9.24 -15.45 -6.72
C SER A 204 -8.93 -14.42 -5.63
N TRP A 205 -8.57 -13.19 -6.00
CA TRP A 205 -8.23 -12.18 -5.02
C TRP A 205 -9.48 -11.66 -4.31
N ILE A 206 -9.54 -11.94 -3.01
CA ILE A 206 -10.73 -11.73 -2.18
C ILE A 206 -11.27 -10.30 -2.24
N TRP A 207 -10.40 -9.30 -2.41
CA TRP A 207 -10.79 -7.89 -2.40
C TRP A 207 -11.75 -7.51 -3.53
N TRP A 208 -11.73 -8.20 -4.66
CA TRP A 208 -12.70 -7.95 -5.73
C TRP A 208 -14.15 -8.17 -5.30
N TYR A 209 -14.37 -9.09 -4.37
CA TYR A 209 -15.69 -9.50 -3.89
C TYR A 209 -16.16 -8.70 -2.68
N THR A 210 -15.33 -7.78 -2.17
CA THR A 210 -15.68 -6.90 -1.04
C THR A 210 -16.53 -5.72 -1.49
N PRO A 211 -17.23 -5.02 -0.57
CA PRO A 211 -17.93 -3.78 -0.89
C PRO A 211 -17.05 -2.68 -1.49
N TRP A 212 -15.73 -2.74 -1.27
CA TRP A 212 -14.71 -1.78 -1.75
C TRP A 212 -14.01 -2.24 -3.03
N GLY A 213 -14.45 -3.38 -3.58
CA GLY A 213 -13.82 -4.11 -4.67
C GLY A 213 -14.26 -3.68 -6.07
N LEU A 214 -14.51 -4.66 -6.94
CA LEU A 214 -14.87 -4.43 -8.35
C LEU A 214 -16.14 -3.58 -8.48
N LYS A 215 -17.18 -3.90 -7.68
CA LYS A 215 -18.44 -3.17 -7.70
C LYS A 215 -18.27 -1.68 -7.35
N ALA A 216 -17.45 -1.36 -6.36
CA ALA A 216 -17.18 0.04 -6.01
C ALA A 216 -16.47 0.77 -7.17
N CYS A 217 -15.50 0.12 -7.80
CA CYS A 217 -14.79 0.67 -8.96
C CYS A 217 -15.72 0.89 -10.15
N GLU A 218 -16.67 -0.01 -10.40
CA GLU A 218 -17.72 0.14 -11.41
C GLU A 218 -18.64 1.34 -11.14
N GLU A 219 -19.07 1.54 -9.90
CA GLU A 219 -19.89 2.71 -9.54
C GLU A 219 -19.11 4.02 -9.69
N ALA A 220 -17.82 4.03 -9.34
CA ALA A 220 -16.94 5.17 -9.60
C ALA A 220 -16.82 5.46 -11.10
N TYR A 221 -16.68 4.41 -11.92
CA TYR A 221 -16.64 4.54 -13.39
C TYR A 221 -17.95 5.08 -13.97
N LYS A 222 -19.12 4.62 -13.48
CA LYS A 222 -20.43 5.17 -13.89
C LYS A 222 -20.55 6.66 -13.56
N ASP A 223 -20.10 7.07 -12.38
CA ASP A 223 -20.08 8.49 -12.00
C ASP A 223 -19.20 9.31 -12.95
N LEU A 224 -18.05 8.78 -13.40
CA LEU A 224 -17.21 9.46 -14.38
C LEU A 224 -17.89 9.62 -15.74
N ILE A 225 -18.62 8.60 -16.21
CA ILE A 225 -19.42 8.72 -17.45
C ILE A 225 -20.45 9.83 -17.29
N PHE A 226 -21.19 9.83 -16.19
CA PHE A 226 -22.20 10.87 -15.93
C PHE A 226 -21.58 12.27 -15.86
N LEU A 227 -20.43 12.41 -15.20
CA LEU A 227 -19.68 13.67 -15.12
C LEU A 227 -19.24 14.15 -16.50
N ASN A 228 -18.74 13.25 -17.35
CA ASN A 228 -18.34 13.57 -18.72
C ASN A 228 -19.53 14.10 -19.54
N ASP A 229 -20.67 13.40 -19.47
CA ASP A 229 -21.90 13.82 -20.17
C ASP A 229 -22.44 15.15 -19.65
N ALA A 230 -22.31 15.41 -18.34
CA ALA A 230 -22.69 16.68 -17.73
C ALA A 230 -21.77 17.82 -18.19
N GLN A 231 -20.45 17.61 -18.22
CA GLN A 231 -19.48 18.59 -18.73
C GLN A 231 -19.72 18.91 -20.20
N LYS A 232 -19.93 17.90 -21.05
CA LYS A 232 -20.22 18.11 -22.48
C LYS A 232 -21.47 18.98 -22.67
N ARG A 233 -22.53 18.75 -21.89
CA ARG A 233 -23.74 19.57 -21.92
C ARG A 233 -23.49 21.00 -21.45
N ALA A 234 -22.78 21.18 -20.34
CA ALA A 234 -22.44 22.50 -19.81
C ALA A 234 -21.60 23.33 -20.80
N ILE A 235 -20.67 22.71 -21.52
CA ILE A 235 -19.87 23.37 -22.58
C ILE A 235 -20.76 23.84 -23.74
N ILE A 236 -21.73 23.01 -24.16
CA ILE A 236 -22.70 23.37 -25.19
C ILE A 236 -23.56 24.55 -24.73
N ASP A 237 -24.07 24.49 -23.50
CA ASP A 237 -24.96 25.51 -22.93
C ASP A 237 -24.23 26.84 -22.66
N SER A 238 -22.95 26.78 -22.28
CA SER A 238 -22.09 27.94 -22.00
C SER A 238 -21.41 28.55 -23.23
N LYS A 239 -21.73 28.07 -24.46
CA LYS A 239 -21.05 28.47 -25.71
C LYS A 239 -19.51 28.33 -25.66
N GLY A 240 -19.02 27.31 -24.97
CA GLY A 240 -17.60 26.93 -24.97
C GLY A 240 -16.68 27.75 -24.05
N GLN A 241 -17.21 28.44 -23.03
CA GLN A 241 -16.39 29.24 -22.11
C GLN A 241 -15.96 28.53 -20.81
N GLU A 242 -16.48 27.33 -20.53
CA GLU A 242 -16.15 26.62 -19.30
C GLU A 242 -14.93 25.69 -19.49
N GLU A 243 -13.74 26.22 -19.23
CA GLU A 243 -12.50 25.44 -19.13
C GLU A 243 -12.47 24.68 -17.79
N SER A 244 -13.03 23.47 -17.78
CA SER A 244 -12.74 22.52 -16.71
C SER A 244 -11.25 22.18 -16.73
N SER A 245 -10.55 22.41 -15.61
CA SER A 245 -9.12 22.04 -15.45
C SER A 245 -8.85 20.53 -15.50
N TRP A 246 -9.87 19.70 -15.66
CA TRP A 246 -9.74 18.26 -15.86
C TRP A 246 -10.63 17.79 -17.00
N ASP A 247 -10.02 17.10 -17.96
CA ASP A 247 -10.67 16.47 -19.08
C ASP A 247 -11.05 15.02 -18.72
N VAL A 248 -12.32 14.81 -18.38
CA VAL A 248 -12.85 13.50 -18.01
C VAL A 248 -12.88 12.56 -19.22
N GLU A 249 -13.12 13.08 -20.42
CA GLU A 249 -13.14 12.29 -21.66
C GLU A 249 -11.75 11.70 -21.95
N ASN A 250 -10.70 12.51 -21.83
CA ASN A 250 -9.33 12.01 -21.97
C ASN A 250 -8.99 10.94 -20.92
N ALA A 251 -9.49 11.09 -19.69
CA ALA A 251 -9.27 10.11 -18.64
C ALA A 251 -9.96 8.76 -18.94
N LEU A 252 -11.21 8.80 -19.41
CA LEU A 252 -11.96 7.62 -19.84
C LEU A 252 -11.33 6.96 -21.07
N ASN A 253 -10.86 7.76 -22.03
CA ASN A 253 -10.15 7.27 -23.20
C ASN A 253 -8.83 6.59 -22.82
N ALA A 254 -8.03 7.20 -21.94
CA ALA A 254 -6.78 6.61 -21.46
C ALA A 254 -7.03 5.23 -20.81
N LEU A 255 -8.08 5.09 -20.00
CA LEU A 255 -8.47 3.80 -19.43
C LEU A 255 -8.78 2.78 -20.52
N LEU A 256 -9.59 3.14 -21.51
CA LEU A 256 -10.00 2.27 -22.60
C LEU A 256 -8.80 1.80 -23.44
N TRP A 257 -7.85 2.71 -23.73
CA TRP A 257 -6.62 2.39 -24.45
C TRP A 257 -5.73 1.44 -23.65
N ASN A 258 -5.52 1.71 -22.36
CA ASN A 258 -4.79 0.82 -21.45
C ASN A 258 -5.47 -0.57 -21.34
N GLY A 259 -6.79 -0.63 -21.49
CA GLY A 259 -7.59 -1.86 -21.47
C GLY A 259 -7.77 -2.53 -22.84
N ARG A 260 -7.09 -2.04 -23.89
CA ARG A 260 -7.19 -2.57 -25.27
C ARG A 260 -8.65 -2.63 -25.77
N GLY A 261 -9.44 -1.59 -25.47
CA GLY A 261 -10.85 -1.50 -25.85
C GLY A 261 -11.83 -2.04 -24.82
N LEU A 262 -11.35 -2.49 -23.66
CA LEU A 262 -12.20 -2.91 -22.53
C LEU A 262 -12.04 -1.94 -21.36
N ASN A 263 -13.14 -1.66 -20.66
CA ASN A 263 -13.08 -0.92 -19.40
C ASN A 263 -12.69 -1.89 -18.28
N MET A 264 -11.56 -1.62 -17.62
CA MET A 264 -10.98 -2.51 -16.61
C MET A 264 -10.77 -1.78 -15.29
N CYS A 265 -11.01 -2.48 -14.18
CA CYS A 265 -10.49 -2.12 -12.87
C CYS A 265 -9.15 -2.83 -12.69
N TYR A 266 -8.09 -2.08 -12.44
CA TYR A 266 -6.74 -2.60 -12.26
C TYR A 266 -6.43 -2.81 -10.79
N ARG A 267 -5.62 -3.82 -10.47
CA ARG A 267 -5.02 -3.97 -9.14
C ARG A 267 -3.50 -3.99 -9.18
N GLY A 268 -2.88 -3.47 -8.13
CA GLY A 268 -1.44 -3.34 -8.06
C GLY A 268 -0.95 -2.84 -6.71
N PHE A 269 0.35 -3.00 -6.49
CA PHE A 269 1.02 -2.55 -5.28
C PHE A 269 0.94 -1.02 -5.16
N SER A 270 0.12 -0.53 -4.24
CA SER A 270 -0.21 0.90 -4.11
C SER A 270 0.41 1.55 -2.88
N ASN A 271 1.37 0.90 -2.23
CA ASN A 271 2.01 1.42 -1.03
C ASN A 271 3.07 2.50 -1.31
N LEU A 272 3.37 2.74 -2.60
CA LEU A 272 4.27 3.76 -3.13
C LEU A 272 3.80 4.17 -4.53
N PHE A 273 3.68 5.47 -4.79
CA PHE A 273 3.47 6.01 -6.14
C PHE A 273 3.78 7.51 -6.17
N TYR A 274 4.12 8.03 -7.35
CA TYR A 274 4.43 9.45 -7.58
C TYR A 274 3.52 10.03 -8.66
N ILE A 275 2.96 11.20 -8.40
CA ILE A 275 2.13 11.97 -9.34
C ILE A 275 2.83 13.29 -9.66
N PRO A 276 3.19 13.57 -10.93
CA PRO A 276 3.72 14.87 -11.31
C PRO A 276 2.65 15.96 -11.19
N SER A 277 3.08 17.21 -11.02
CA SER A 277 2.20 18.38 -10.92
C SER A 277 1.21 18.51 -12.08
N GLU A 278 1.62 18.16 -13.29
CA GLU A 278 0.78 18.19 -14.50
C GLU A 278 -0.48 17.29 -14.35
N GLN A 279 -0.35 16.14 -13.70
CA GLN A 279 -1.45 15.19 -13.48
C GLN A 279 -2.12 15.35 -12.10
N ALA A 280 -1.60 16.22 -11.22
CA ALA A 280 -2.03 16.32 -9.83
C ALA A 280 -3.51 16.71 -9.70
N THR A 281 -3.98 17.69 -10.46
CA THR A 281 -5.39 18.11 -10.46
C THR A 281 -6.34 17.00 -10.91
N ALA A 282 -5.96 16.27 -11.97
CA ALA A 282 -6.76 15.14 -12.44
C ALA A 282 -6.78 14.00 -11.42
N PHE A 283 -5.64 13.71 -10.77
CA PHE A 283 -5.56 12.71 -9.70
C PHE A 283 -6.44 13.07 -8.51
N GLU A 284 -6.44 14.33 -8.07
CA GLU A 284 -7.25 14.83 -6.96
C GLU A 284 -8.76 14.68 -7.22
N LYS A 285 -9.21 15.06 -8.42
CA LYS A 285 -10.62 14.91 -8.82
C LYS A 285 -11.03 13.45 -8.99
N LEU A 286 -10.19 12.63 -9.61
CA LEU A 286 -10.39 11.17 -9.70
C LEU A 286 -10.49 10.54 -8.30
N SER A 287 -9.56 10.90 -7.40
CA SER A 287 -9.53 10.40 -6.03
C SER A 287 -10.84 10.70 -5.31
N THR A 288 -11.38 11.91 -5.46
CA THR A 288 -12.68 12.31 -4.90
C THR A 288 -13.82 11.40 -5.38
N VAL A 289 -13.87 11.04 -6.66
CA VAL A 289 -14.89 10.12 -7.20
C VAL A 289 -14.70 8.71 -6.66
N PHE A 290 -13.47 8.19 -6.64
CA PHE A 290 -13.17 6.85 -6.13
C PHE A 290 -13.42 6.75 -4.61
N GLN A 291 -13.13 7.81 -3.85
CA GLN A 291 -13.38 7.90 -2.42
C GLN A 291 -14.89 7.88 -2.12
N LYS A 292 -15.71 8.59 -2.91
CA LYS A 292 -17.18 8.59 -2.76
C LYS A 292 -17.75 7.17 -2.75
N HIS A 293 -17.16 6.28 -3.56
CA HIS A 293 -17.53 4.87 -3.65
C HIS A 293 -16.65 3.94 -2.79
N GLN A 294 -15.75 4.51 -2.00
CA GLN A 294 -14.85 3.79 -1.10
C GLN A 294 -14.04 2.70 -1.82
N VAL A 295 -13.58 2.97 -3.05
CA VAL A 295 -12.79 1.98 -3.80
C VAL A 295 -11.48 1.71 -3.06
N TYR A 296 -11.17 0.44 -2.84
CA TYR A 296 -9.96 -0.01 -2.14
C TYR A 296 -8.71 0.49 -2.84
N MET A 297 -7.74 1.00 -2.09
CA MET A 297 -6.55 1.69 -2.61
C MET A 297 -5.76 0.88 -3.64
N GLU A 298 -5.60 -0.42 -3.42
CA GLU A 298 -4.89 -1.30 -4.35
C GLU A 298 -5.67 -1.56 -5.65
N ILE A 299 -6.90 -1.05 -5.77
CA ILE A 299 -7.71 -0.99 -6.99
C ILE A 299 -7.78 0.45 -7.52
N ALA A 300 -8.06 1.40 -6.63
CA ALA A 300 -8.27 2.80 -6.95
C ALA A 300 -7.01 3.42 -7.60
N VAL A 301 -5.86 3.32 -6.94
CA VAL A 301 -4.63 3.98 -7.43
C VAL A 301 -4.19 3.44 -8.79
N PRO A 302 -4.09 2.12 -9.02
CA PRO A 302 -3.70 1.60 -10.33
C PRO A 302 -4.70 1.99 -11.42
N THR A 303 -6.00 1.95 -11.12
CA THR A 303 -7.05 2.33 -12.08
C THR A 303 -6.98 3.83 -12.40
N MET A 304 -6.84 4.69 -11.39
CA MET A 304 -6.66 6.13 -11.59
C MET A 304 -5.40 6.43 -12.40
N ILE A 305 -4.28 5.75 -12.14
CA ILE A 305 -3.05 5.91 -12.95
C ILE A 305 -3.31 5.56 -14.42
N LYS A 306 -4.08 4.49 -14.71
CA LYS A 306 -4.49 4.15 -16.09
C LYS A 306 -5.46 5.14 -16.71
N MET A 307 -6.13 5.97 -15.90
CA MET A 307 -6.95 7.09 -16.36
C MET A 307 -6.11 8.36 -16.56
N LEU A 308 -4.97 8.52 -15.87
CA LEU A 308 -4.16 9.72 -15.98
C LEU A 308 -3.29 9.73 -17.23
N ASP A 309 -2.71 8.59 -17.61
CA ASP A 309 -1.92 8.47 -18.83
C ASP A 309 -1.79 7.02 -19.31
N LEU A 310 -1.19 6.84 -20.48
CA LEU A 310 -0.85 5.53 -21.03
C LEU A 310 0.25 4.85 -20.21
N SER A 311 0.11 3.55 -19.98
CA SER A 311 1.04 2.74 -19.18
C SER A 311 2.50 2.80 -19.63
N GLU A 312 2.73 3.03 -20.92
CA GLU A 312 4.05 3.13 -21.54
C GLU A 312 4.82 4.39 -21.12
N LYS A 313 4.11 5.38 -20.59
CA LYS A 313 4.69 6.64 -20.10
C LYS A 313 4.92 6.65 -18.59
N SER A 314 4.58 5.57 -17.88
CA SER A 314 4.90 5.43 -16.46
C SER A 314 6.33 4.93 -16.26
N GLU A 315 7.01 5.45 -15.24
CA GLU A 315 8.24 4.86 -14.72
C GLU A 315 7.90 3.72 -13.74
N LYS A 316 8.62 2.61 -13.84
CA LYS A 316 8.40 1.44 -12.99
C LYS A 316 9.41 1.39 -11.86
N ILE A 317 8.90 1.27 -10.63
CA ILE A 317 9.70 1.11 -9.43
C ILE A 317 9.68 -0.35 -9.00
N SER A 318 10.83 -1.01 -9.05
CA SER A 318 10.98 -2.38 -8.57
C SER A 318 11.34 -2.42 -7.09
N GLY A 319 10.61 -3.22 -6.32
CA GLY A 319 10.87 -3.45 -4.90
C GLY A 319 10.50 -4.86 -4.49
N ILE A 320 10.42 -5.08 -3.18
CA ILE A 320 10.15 -6.39 -2.60
C ILE A 320 9.14 -6.24 -1.46
N ASP A 321 8.02 -6.95 -1.57
CA ASP A 321 7.12 -7.20 -0.44
C ASP A 321 7.51 -8.52 0.27
N ILE A 322 8.32 -8.41 1.32
CA ILE A 322 8.70 -9.53 2.18
C ILE A 322 7.53 -10.04 3.04
N GLY A 323 6.48 -9.23 3.24
CA GLY A 323 5.25 -9.64 3.92
C GLY A 323 4.44 -10.60 3.05
N PHE A 324 4.38 -10.33 1.74
CA PHE A 324 3.82 -11.26 0.77
C PHE A 324 4.61 -12.58 0.68
N ILE A 325 5.94 -12.52 0.75
CA ILE A 325 6.80 -13.71 0.62
C ILE A 325 6.80 -14.58 1.90
N TYR A 326 6.90 -13.96 3.08
CA TYR A 326 7.16 -14.67 4.35
C TYR A 326 5.99 -14.63 5.34
N GLY A 327 4.92 -13.88 5.00
CA GLY A 327 3.83 -13.54 5.91
C GLY A 327 4.11 -12.24 6.67
N GLU A 328 3.08 -11.40 6.81
CA GLU A 328 3.15 -10.08 7.47
C GLU A 328 3.78 -10.15 8.86
N GLU A 329 3.31 -11.05 9.73
CA GLU A 329 3.81 -11.16 11.11
C GLU A 329 5.30 -11.49 11.16
N ARG A 330 5.77 -12.45 10.36
CA ARG A 330 7.17 -12.84 10.33
C ARG A 330 8.05 -11.72 9.77
N ALA A 331 7.62 -11.12 8.65
CA ALA A 331 8.35 -10.04 8.00
C ALA A 331 8.52 -8.83 8.93
N GLN A 332 7.52 -8.53 9.75
CA GLN A 332 7.55 -7.45 10.73
C GLN A 332 8.45 -7.74 11.95
N ASN A 333 8.60 -9.01 12.34
CA ASN A 333 9.30 -9.40 13.57
C ASN A 333 10.77 -9.80 13.35
N ASP A 334 11.14 -10.24 12.14
CA ASP A 334 12.48 -10.71 11.79
C ASP A 334 13.25 -9.66 10.95
N GLY A 335 13.97 -8.78 11.62
CA GLY A 335 14.78 -7.73 10.98
C GLY A 335 15.89 -8.27 10.05
N SER A 336 16.27 -9.55 10.17
CA SER A 336 17.25 -10.16 9.26
C SER A 336 16.70 -10.28 7.84
N LEU A 337 15.38 -10.41 7.68
CA LEU A 337 14.72 -10.43 6.37
C LEU A 337 14.91 -9.10 5.65
N PHE A 338 14.72 -7.98 6.33
CA PHE A 338 15.02 -6.66 5.75
C PHE A 338 16.49 -6.56 5.33
N LEU A 339 17.40 -6.93 6.22
CA LEU A 339 18.85 -6.85 5.97
C LEU A 339 19.30 -7.74 4.79
N ARG A 340 18.60 -8.84 4.52
CA ARG A 340 18.86 -9.74 3.38
C ARG A 340 18.57 -9.08 2.03
N TYR A 341 17.56 -8.22 1.95
CA TYR A 341 17.09 -7.65 0.68
C TYR A 341 17.58 -6.23 0.42
N ILE A 342 18.11 -5.54 1.43
CA ILE A 342 18.62 -4.19 1.25
C ILE A 342 19.85 -4.16 0.33
N SER A 343 19.64 -3.64 -0.87
CA SER A 343 20.66 -3.42 -1.89
C SER A 343 20.36 -2.14 -2.67
N ARG A 344 21.35 -1.63 -3.43
CA ARG A 344 21.18 -0.42 -4.25
C ARG A 344 20.14 -0.56 -5.36
N ASN A 345 19.86 -1.79 -5.82
CA ASN A 345 18.99 -2.05 -6.96
C ASN A 345 17.52 -2.29 -6.55
N ILE A 346 17.25 -2.39 -5.26
CA ILE A 346 15.89 -2.53 -4.72
C ILE A 346 15.42 -1.16 -4.28
N SER A 347 14.31 -0.70 -4.85
CA SER A 347 13.80 0.66 -4.63
C SER A 347 12.89 0.77 -3.42
N TYR A 348 12.18 -0.29 -3.07
CA TYR A 348 11.43 -0.34 -1.82
C TYR A 348 11.47 -1.73 -1.19
N ILE A 349 11.30 -1.77 0.12
CA ILE A 349 11.09 -2.99 0.90
C ILE A 349 9.90 -2.77 1.83
N ARG A 350 8.97 -3.73 1.88
CA ARG A 350 7.80 -3.71 2.76
C ARG A 350 7.51 -5.12 3.31
N PRO A 351 6.99 -5.28 4.52
CA PRO A 351 6.86 -4.25 5.55
C PRO A 351 8.19 -3.97 6.24
N VAL A 352 8.32 -2.78 6.81
CA VAL A 352 9.41 -2.39 7.70
C VAL A 352 8.82 -1.77 8.96
N VAL A 353 9.03 -2.42 10.10
CA VAL A 353 8.60 -1.91 11.39
C VAL A 353 9.74 -1.18 12.06
N LEU A 354 9.61 0.13 12.19
CA LEU A 354 10.66 0.97 12.77
C LEU A 354 10.68 0.97 14.30
N MET A 355 9.61 0.52 15.01
CA MET A 355 9.48 0.74 16.47
C MET A 355 8.95 -0.42 17.35
N ARG A 356 8.53 -1.60 16.87
CA ARG A 356 7.88 -2.62 17.75
C ARG A 356 8.76 -3.20 18.88
N LYS A 357 10.08 -2.97 18.88
CA LYS A 357 11.00 -3.47 19.93
C LYS A 357 11.52 -2.40 20.91
N TYR A 358 10.92 -1.22 20.98
CA TYR A 358 11.38 -0.20 21.94
C TYR A 358 11.05 -0.48 23.42
N PHE A 359 10.19 -1.46 23.71
CA PHE A 359 9.80 -1.77 25.10
C PHE A 359 10.50 -3.00 25.72
N ALA A 360 11.33 -3.74 24.98
CA ALA A 360 11.93 -4.97 25.52
C ALA A 360 13.47 -4.99 25.60
N GLU A 361 14.22 -4.27 24.77
CA GLU A 361 15.70 -4.42 24.77
C GLU A 361 16.43 -3.10 24.50
N LYS A 362 17.35 -2.76 25.43
CA LYS A 362 18.27 -1.60 25.44
C LYS A 362 19.26 -1.52 24.26
N ASN A 363 19.07 -2.29 23.18
CA ASN A 363 19.99 -2.40 22.05
C ASN A 363 19.37 -1.95 20.70
N SER A 364 18.34 -1.11 20.70
CA SER A 364 17.64 -0.61 19.51
C SER A 364 18.41 0.46 18.69
N VAL A 365 19.74 0.31 18.60
CA VAL A 365 20.63 1.05 17.68
C VAL A 365 20.61 0.42 16.26
N GLY A 366 19.73 -0.56 15.99
CA GLY A 366 20.00 -1.61 15.00
C GLY A 366 19.74 -1.34 13.51
N ILE A 367 18.68 -0.62 13.10
CA ILE A 367 18.31 -0.57 11.65
C ILE A 367 18.42 0.83 11.06
N VAL A 368 17.87 1.86 11.72
CA VAL A 368 17.98 3.24 11.22
C VAL A 368 19.42 3.71 11.30
N GLU A 369 20.18 3.35 12.33
CA GLU A 369 21.61 3.66 12.39
C GLU A 369 22.40 2.91 11.32
N VAL A 370 22.08 1.64 11.06
CA VAL A 370 22.68 0.86 9.96
C VAL A 370 22.36 1.49 8.61
N LEU A 371 21.12 1.94 8.42
CA LEU A 371 20.68 2.67 7.23
C LEU A 371 21.44 3.99 7.10
N LEU A 372 21.42 4.84 8.12
CA LEU A 372 22.11 6.13 8.14
C LEU A 372 23.62 5.97 7.93
N ASN A 373 24.26 5.00 8.59
CA ASN A 373 25.68 4.71 8.39
C ASN A 373 25.96 4.22 6.98
N ARG A 374 25.17 3.25 6.48
CA ARG A 374 25.28 2.75 5.11
C ARG A 374 25.07 3.87 4.08
N PHE A 375 24.14 4.79 4.31
CA PHE A 375 23.82 5.87 3.39
C PHE A 375 24.78 7.07 3.46
N ASN A 376 25.29 7.40 4.65
CA ASN A 376 26.31 8.43 4.83
C ASN A 376 27.64 8.03 4.18
N HIS A 377 28.03 6.75 4.23
CA HIS A 377 29.26 6.27 3.60
C HIS A 377 29.20 6.22 2.07
N THR A 378 28.02 6.00 1.48
CA THR A 378 27.86 5.91 0.03
C THR A 378 27.89 7.26 -0.70
N ASN A 379 27.80 8.37 0.03
CA ASN A 379 27.56 9.69 -0.54
C ASN A 379 28.79 10.61 -0.57
N CYS A 380 29.95 10.10 -0.16
CA CYS A 380 31.20 10.85 -0.05
C CYS A 380 32.36 10.27 -0.87
N SER A 381 32.10 9.26 -1.68
CA SER A 381 33.15 8.39 -2.28
C SER A 381 33.09 8.25 -3.81
N ASN A 382 32.15 8.90 -4.48
CA ASN A 382 32.15 9.00 -5.95
C ASN A 382 32.14 10.49 -6.36
N SER A 383 33.32 11.09 -6.36
CA SER A 383 33.65 12.32 -7.07
C SER A 383 34.68 11.99 -8.14
#